data_AF-A0A974NBZ6-F1
#
_entry.id   AF-A0A974NBZ6-F1
#
_cell.length_a   1.000
_cell.length_b   1.000
_cell.length_c   1.000
_cell.angle_alpha   90.00
_cell.angle_beta   90.00
_cell.angle_gamma   90.00
#
_symmetry.space_group_name_H-M   'P 1'
#
loop_
_entity.id
_entity.type
_entity.pdbx_description
1 polymer ?
#
loop_
_entity_poly.entity_id
_entity_poly.type
_entity_poly.pdbx_seq_one_letter_code
_entity_poly.pdbx_strand_id
1 'polypeptide(L)'
;MATTALSLFSPERTGTGVVLGAGQARQTRRQIEQVAAEAEVAAQAEQARAFLTSQVLTNIATLVTQAEAQTRIAPGGAQLYEAIITGYALGAGQRIGRL
;
A
#
# COMPACT_ATOMS: atom_id res chain seq x y z
N MET A 1 -39.56 -25.35 6.17
CA MET A 1 -38.35 -25.41 5.34
C MET A 1 -38.76 -25.13 3.91
N ALA A 2 -38.54 -23.90 3.43
CA ALA A 2 -38.91 -23.49 2.08
C ALA A 2 -37.63 -23.23 1.28
N THR A 3 -37.43 -24.03 0.26
CA THR A 3 -36.28 -24.04 -0.64
C THR A 3 -36.15 -22.70 -1.36
N THR A 4 -35.09 -21.95 -1.11
CA THR A 4 -34.73 -20.73 -1.83
C THR A 4 -34.24 -21.10 -3.23
N ALA A 5 -35.14 -21.03 -4.21
CA ALA A 5 -34.76 -21.09 -5.62
C ALA A 5 -34.11 -19.75 -6.01
N LEU A 6 -32.78 -19.73 -6.07
CA LEU A 6 -32.01 -18.66 -6.72
C LEU A 6 -32.35 -18.68 -8.21
N SER A 7 -33.31 -17.85 -8.61
CA SER A 7 -33.68 -17.67 -10.01
C SER A 7 -32.59 -16.90 -10.74
N LEU A 8 -31.95 -17.56 -11.70
CA LEU A 8 -30.86 -17.10 -12.58
C LEU A 8 -31.23 -15.86 -13.45
N PHE A 9 -32.47 -15.39 -13.37
CA PHE A 9 -33.05 -14.32 -14.21
C PHE A 9 -33.57 -13.11 -13.44
N SER A 10 -33.22 -12.93 -12.16
CA SER A 10 -33.61 -11.70 -11.47
C SER A 10 -32.85 -10.49 -12.03
N PRO A 11 -33.54 -9.45 -12.52
CA PRO A 11 -32.87 -8.20 -12.87
C PRO A 11 -32.28 -7.58 -11.59
N GLU A 12 -30.97 -7.35 -11.61
CA GLU A 12 -30.25 -6.57 -10.60
C GLU A 12 -30.93 -5.20 -10.46
N ARG A 13 -31.72 -5.03 -9.40
CA ARG A 13 -32.34 -3.75 -9.06
C ARG A 13 -31.30 -2.92 -8.31
N THR A 14 -30.96 -1.75 -8.84
CA THR A 14 -30.25 -0.73 -8.05
C THR A 14 -31.13 -0.28 -6.88
N GLY A 15 -30.53 0.26 -5.82
CA GLY A 15 -31.21 0.72 -4.59
C GLY A 15 -32.31 1.78 -4.80
N THR A 16 -32.52 2.25 -6.03
CA THR A 16 -33.55 3.20 -6.47
C THR A 16 -34.68 2.58 -7.31
N GLY A 17 -34.70 1.25 -7.50
CA GLY A 17 -35.84 0.53 -8.11
C GLY A 17 -35.93 0.58 -9.64
N VAL A 18 -34.91 1.09 -10.33
CA VAL A 18 -34.86 1.11 -11.81
C VAL A 18 -34.30 -0.21 -12.34
N VAL A 19 -35.02 -0.84 -13.27
CA VAL A 19 -34.55 -2.03 -14.00
C VAL A 19 -33.57 -1.57 -15.08
N LEU A 20 -32.27 -1.76 -14.85
CA LEU A 20 -31.25 -1.50 -15.86
C LEU A 20 -31.44 -2.47 -17.04
N GLY A 21 -31.46 -1.97 -18.27
CA GLY A 21 -31.45 -2.84 -19.45
C GLY A 21 -30.21 -3.74 -19.46
N ALA A 22 -30.30 -4.96 -19.99
CA ALA A 22 -29.22 -5.96 -19.92
C ALA A 22 -27.83 -5.46 -20.40
N GLY A 23 -27.80 -4.47 -21.30
CA GLY A 23 -26.57 -3.76 -21.69
C GLY A 23 -26.00 -2.85 -20.60
N GLN A 24 -26.84 -2.04 -19.96
CA GLN A 24 -26.46 -1.16 -18.85
C GLN A 24 -26.01 -1.96 -17.63
N ALA A 25 -26.71 -3.04 -17.27
CA ALA A 25 -26.31 -3.89 -16.15
C ALA A 25 -24.91 -4.51 -16.35
N ARG A 26 -24.59 -4.96 -17.57
CA ARG A 26 -23.24 -5.48 -17.91
C ARG A 26 -22.18 -4.39 -17.89
N GLN A 27 -22.52 -3.18 -18.34
CA GLN A 27 -21.60 -2.05 -18.32
C GLN A 27 -21.27 -1.60 -16.89
N THR A 28 -22.29 -1.46 -16.04
CA THR A 28 -22.10 -1.13 -14.61
C THR A 28 -21.26 -2.19 -13.90
N ARG A 29 -21.51 -3.48 -14.18
CA ARG A 29 -20.73 -4.58 -13.59
C ARG A 29 -19.25 -4.52 -13.98
N ARG A 30 -18.94 -4.27 -15.26
CA ARG A 30 -17.55 -4.09 -15.72
C ARG A 30 -16.87 -2.89 -15.05
N GLN A 31 -17.58 -1.79 -14.85
CA GLN A 31 -17.04 -0.62 -14.16
C GLN A 31 -16.70 -0.93 -12.69
N ILE A 32 -17.58 -1.65 -11.99
CA ILE A 32 -17.32 -2.09 -10.61
C ILE A 32 -16.11 -3.03 -10.54
N GLU A 33 -16.04 -4.00 -11.44
CA GLU A 33 -14.91 -4.94 -11.52
C GLU A 33 -13.59 -4.20 -11.80
N GLN A 34 -13.60 -3.19 -12.67
CA GLN A 34 -12.42 -2.37 -12.95
C GLN A 34 -11.98 -1.56 -11.71
N VAL A 35 -12.91 -0.89 -11.03
CA VAL A 35 -12.60 -0.12 -9.80
C VAL A 35 -12.07 -1.04 -8.70
N ALA A 36 -12.62 -2.25 -8.56
CA ALA A 36 -12.13 -3.23 -7.61
C ALA A 36 -10.69 -3.68 -7.93
N ALA A 37 -10.37 -3.91 -9.21
CA ALA A 37 -9.02 -4.26 -9.63
C ALA A 37 -8.03 -3.11 -9.40
N GLU A 38 -8.41 -1.87 -9.71
CA GLU A 38 -7.59 -0.68 -9.43
C GLU A 38 -7.33 -0.50 -7.93
N ALA A 39 -8.36 -0.72 -7.10
CA ALA A 39 -8.24 -0.67 -5.65
C ALA A 39 -7.32 -1.76 -5.09
N GLU A 40 -7.36 -2.97 -5.66
CA GLU A 40 -6.47 -4.07 -5.26
C GLU A 40 -5.00 -3.74 -5.57
N VAL A 41 -4.72 -3.22 -6.77
CA VAL A 41 -3.37 -2.78 -7.16
C VAL A 41 -2.87 -1.67 -6.23
N ALA A 42 -3.72 -0.68 -5.93
CA ALA A 42 -3.36 0.40 -5.01
C ALA A 42 -3.09 -0.11 -3.58
N ALA A 43 -3.88 -1.05 -3.09
CA ALA A 43 -3.69 -1.66 -1.77
C ALA A 43 -2.38 -2.46 -1.70
N GLN A 44 -2.05 -3.23 -2.74
CA GLN A 44 -0.78 -3.95 -2.82
C GLN A 44 0.43 -3.01 -2.86
N ALA A 45 0.33 -1.92 -3.64
CA ALA A 45 1.38 -0.89 -3.68
C ALA A 45 1.59 -0.25 -2.31
N GLU A 46 0.51 0.04 -1.58
CA GLU A 46 0.60 0.60 -0.23
C GLU A 46 1.20 -0.38 0.78
N GLN A 47 0.82 -1.65 0.73
CA GLN A 47 1.42 -2.70 1.55
C GLN A 47 2.93 -2.83 1.28
N ALA A 48 3.35 -2.76 0.01
CA ALA A 48 4.76 -2.79 -0.35
C ALA A 48 5.52 -1.57 0.21
N ARG A 49 4.94 -0.37 0.11
CA ARG A 49 5.51 0.84 0.71
C ARG A 49 5.64 0.74 2.23
N ALA A 50 4.62 0.24 2.90
CA ALA A 50 4.64 0.04 4.35
C ALA A 50 5.71 -0.98 4.79
N PHE A 51 5.80 -2.11 4.08
CA PHE A 51 6.80 -3.13 4.32
C PHE A 51 8.23 -2.58 4.18
N LEU A 52 8.52 -1.89 3.08
CA LEU A 52 9.83 -1.30 2.84
C LEU A 52 10.14 -0.20 3.86
N THR A 53 9.15 0.59 4.26
CA THR A 53 9.32 1.60 5.32
C THR A 53 9.72 0.95 6.64
N SER A 54 9.06 -0.14 7.04
CA SER A 54 9.43 -0.91 8.24
C SER A 54 10.87 -1.43 8.19
N GLN A 55 11.29 -1.95 7.02
CA GLN A 55 12.65 -2.40 6.82
C GLN A 55 13.67 -1.26 6.90
N VAL A 56 13.35 -0.10 6.34
CA VAL A 56 14.20 1.10 6.43
C VAL A 56 14.33 1.58 7.87
N LEU A 57 13.25 1.60 8.65
CA LEU A 57 13.31 1.94 10.07
C LEU A 57 14.21 0.98 10.86
N THR A 58 14.10 -0.32 10.58
CA THR A 58 14.97 -1.35 11.19
C THR A 58 16.45 -1.10 10.86
N ASN A 59 16.74 -0.77 9.59
CA ASN A 59 18.09 -0.45 9.15
C ASN A 59 18.62 0.83 9.79
N ILE A 60 17.80 1.89 9.89
CA ILE A 60 18.17 3.15 10.57
C ILE A 60 18.52 2.87 12.03
N ALA A 61 17.68 2.12 12.76
CA ALA A 61 17.97 1.78 14.16
C ALA A 61 19.30 1.02 14.32
N THR A 62 19.59 0.11 13.38
CA THR A 62 20.87 -0.60 13.31
C THR A 62 22.04 0.36 13.10
N LEU A 63 21.93 1.27 12.13
CA LEU A 63 22.98 2.26 11.84
C LEU A 63 23.20 3.23 13.00
N VAL A 64 22.13 3.69 13.66
CA VAL A 64 22.22 4.56 14.84
C VAL A 64 22.97 3.85 15.97
N THR A 65 22.60 2.60 16.27
CA THR A 65 23.29 1.80 17.30
C THR A 65 24.78 1.63 17.00
N GLN A 66 25.13 1.42 15.72
CA GLN A 66 26.53 1.35 15.28
C GLN A 66 27.25 2.70 15.40
N ALA A 67 26.60 3.79 15.00
CA ALA A 67 27.16 5.14 15.10
C ALA A 67 27.43 5.53 16.55
N GLU A 68 26.54 5.20 17.49
CA GLU A 68 26.75 5.40 18.92
C GLU A 68 27.99 4.65 19.42
N ALA A 69 28.14 3.39 19.04
CA ALA A 69 29.30 2.59 19.42
C ALA A 69 30.61 3.16 18.84
N GLN A 70 30.60 3.58 17.57
CA GLN A 70 31.78 4.16 16.92
C GLN A 70 32.13 5.56 17.46
N THR A 71 31.14 6.37 17.81
CA THR A 71 31.36 7.70 18.41
C THR A 71 32.11 7.59 19.75
N ARG A 72 31.89 6.51 20.51
CA ARG A 72 32.66 6.24 21.75
C ARG A 72 34.14 5.94 21.47
N ILE A 73 34.46 5.37 20.31
CA ILE A 73 35.84 5.03 19.89
C ILE A 73 36.53 6.25 19.25
N ALA A 74 35.81 6.96 18.38
CA ALA A 74 36.32 8.10 17.61
C ALA A 74 35.30 9.27 17.62
N PRO A 75 35.29 10.11 18.67
CA PRO A 75 34.30 11.18 18.82
C PRO A 75 34.32 12.21 17.69
N GLY A 76 35.49 12.45 17.08
CA GLY A 76 35.62 13.36 15.94
C GLY A 76 34.85 12.94 14.68
N GLY A 77 34.42 11.67 14.60
CA GLY A 77 33.63 11.14 13.48
C GLY A 77 32.11 11.32 13.60
N ALA A 78 31.59 11.83 14.74
CA ALA A 78 30.16 11.85 15.02
C ALA A 78 29.31 12.48 13.91
N GLN A 79 29.74 13.64 13.39
CA GLN A 79 29.04 14.35 12.31
C GLN A 79 29.00 13.55 10.99
N LEU A 80 30.03 12.74 10.72
CA LEU A 80 30.07 11.90 9.53
C LEU A 80 29.05 10.76 9.63
N TYR A 81 28.91 10.15 10.81
CA TYR A 81 27.92 9.09 11.04
C TYR A 81 26.49 9.64 10.91
N GLU A 82 26.21 10.80 11.49
CA GLU A 82 24.92 11.47 11.37
C GLU A 82 24.57 11.81 9.91
N ALA A 83 25.53 12.34 9.16
CA ALA A 83 25.36 12.66 7.74
C ALA A 83 25.03 11.41 6.91
N ILE A 84 25.72 10.29 7.17
CA ILE A 84 25.48 9.01 6.48
C ILE A 84 24.07 8.48 6.78
N ILE A 85 23.66 8.46 8.06
CA ILE A 85 22.34 7.97 8.49
C ILE A 85 21.24 8.83 7.87
N THR A 86 21.39 10.15 7.94
CA THR A 86 20.44 11.11 7.37
C THR A 86 20.31 10.94 5.85
N GLY A 87 21.44 10.85 5.15
CA GLY A 87 21.46 10.63 3.70
C GLY A 87 20.81 9.31 3.30
N TYR A 88 21.07 8.24 4.05
CA TYR A 88 20.41 6.95 3.85
C TYR A 88 18.88 7.06 4.03
N ALA A 89 18.42 7.67 5.12
CA ALA A 89 17.00 7.81 5.43
C ALA A 89 16.25 8.61 4.36
N LEU A 90 16.80 9.75 3.95
CA LEU A 90 16.23 10.59 2.88
C LEU A 90 16.19 9.83 1.54
N GLY A 91 17.30 9.20 1.15
CA GLY A 91 17.37 8.44 -0.09
C GLY A 91 16.41 7.24 -0.10
N ALA A 92 16.23 6.57 1.02
CA ALA A 92 15.28 5.47 1.18
C ALA A 92 13.83 5.96 1.08
N GLY A 93 13.48 7.04 1.77
CA GLY A 93 12.15 7.66 1.69
C GLY A 93 11.80 8.10 0.26
N GLN A 94 12.75 8.70 -0.46
CA GLN A 94 12.54 9.07 -1.87
C GLN A 94 12.32 7.87 -2.79
N ARG A 95 13.03 6.75 -2.59
CA ARG A 95 12.82 5.53 -3.40
C ARG A 95 11.45 4.91 -3.13
N ILE A 96 11.03 4.85 -1.87
CA ILE A 96 9.71 4.32 -1.48
C ILE A 96 8.58 5.18 -2.05
N GLY A 97 8.72 6.51 -2.00
CA GLY A 97 7.71 7.43 -2.54
C GLY A 97 7.57 7.41 -4.07
N ARG A 98 8.46 6.72 -4.80
CA ARG A 98 8.42 6.56 -6.26
C ARG A 98 7.91 5.18 -6.71
N LEU A 99 7.57 4.29 -5.78
CA LEU A 99 6.89 3.04 -6.06
C LEU A 99 5.43 3.29 -6.42
#